data_AF-M1RRV0-F1
#
_entry.id   AF-M1RRV0-F1
#
_cell.length_a   1.000
_cell.length_b   1.000
_cell.length_c   1.000
_cell.angle_alpha   90.00
_cell.angle_beta   90.00
_cell.angle_gamma   90.00
#
_symmetry.space_group_name_H-M   'P 1'
#
loop_
_entity.id
_entity.type
_entity.pdbx_description
1 polymer ?
#
loop_
_entity_poly.entity_id
_entity_poly.type
_entity_poly.pdbx_seq_one_letter_code
_entity_poly.pdbx_strand_id
1 'polypeptide(L)'
;MIAKSKKIKIENSAEAWELGKLGSELKHARAVDKKIGAQIDAALGLQMISIRLEQELIESYKLLGAKYDMGYQPLMREALKRFVEGEFKLIASEALEKQRAEKQKSSKRMAKAA
;
A
#
# COMPACT_ATOMS: atom_id res chain seq x y z
N MET A 1 31.59 35.58 -25.96
CA MET A 1 32.58 34.63 -25.41
C MET A 1 31.84 33.72 -24.41
N ILE A 2 31.37 32.54 -24.82
CA ILE A 2 30.69 31.60 -23.90
C ILE A 2 31.75 30.62 -23.41
N ALA A 3 32.13 30.73 -22.13
CA ALA A 3 33.12 29.87 -21.50
C ALA A 3 32.62 28.40 -21.49
N LYS A 4 33.42 27.49 -22.06
CA LYS A 4 33.15 26.05 -22.03
C LYS A 4 33.27 25.54 -20.59
N SER A 5 32.15 25.11 -19.99
CA SER A 5 32.15 24.44 -18.68
C SER A 5 32.98 23.15 -18.74
N LYS A 6 34.01 23.08 -17.90
CA LYS A 6 34.91 21.93 -17.74
C LYS A 6 34.11 20.76 -17.16
N LYS A 7 33.93 19.68 -17.93
CA LYS A 7 33.26 18.46 -17.44
C LYS A 7 34.10 17.85 -16.30
N ILE A 8 33.61 17.92 -15.07
CA ILE A 8 34.19 17.22 -13.93
C ILE A 8 33.85 15.74 -14.12
N LYS A 9 34.88 14.90 -14.33
CA LYS A 9 34.71 13.45 -14.44
C LYS A 9 34.63 12.89 -13.02
N ILE A 10 33.51 12.25 -12.69
CA ILE A 10 33.31 11.56 -11.40
C ILE A 10 33.99 10.19 -11.51
N GLU A 11 34.78 9.82 -10.50
CA GLU A 11 35.39 8.48 -10.44
C GLU A 11 34.35 7.41 -10.15
N ASN A 12 34.47 6.26 -10.82
CA ASN A 12 33.58 5.12 -10.63
C ASN A 12 34.00 4.32 -9.38
N SER A 13 33.83 4.91 -8.19
CA SER A 13 34.08 4.26 -6.90
C SER A 13 32.78 3.96 -6.14
N ALA A 14 32.83 3.03 -5.19
CA ALA A 14 31.68 2.70 -4.35
C ALA A 14 31.22 3.91 -3.53
N GLU A 15 32.15 4.71 -3.00
CA GLU A 15 31.82 5.91 -2.22
C GLU A 15 31.10 6.97 -3.05
N ALA A 16 31.38 7.07 -4.36
CA ALA A 16 30.68 8.00 -5.24
C ALA A 16 29.21 7.62 -5.46
N TRP A 17 28.87 6.33 -5.40
CA TRP A 17 27.49 5.84 -5.42
C TRP A 17 26.79 6.07 -4.08
N GLU A 18 27.43 5.70 -2.96
CA GLU A 18 26.85 5.84 -1.61
C GLU A 18 26.58 7.32 -1.24
N LEU A 19 27.46 8.23 -1.68
CA LEU A 19 27.28 9.68 -1.46
C LEU A 19 26.27 10.31 -2.45
N GLY A 20 25.69 9.55 -3.37
CA GLY A 20 24.76 10.06 -4.39
C GLY A 20 25.40 11.01 -5.41
N LYS A 21 26.74 11.03 -5.51
CA LYS A 21 27.44 11.82 -6.54
C LYS A 21 27.21 11.25 -7.93
N LEU A 22 27.02 9.93 -8.02
CA LEU A 22 26.67 9.22 -9.25
C LEU A 22 25.21 8.75 -9.22
N GLY A 23 24.51 8.80 -10.35
CA GLY A 23 23.16 8.25 -10.50
C GLY A 23 22.01 9.10 -9.93
N SER A 24 22.26 10.01 -8.99
CA SER A 24 21.22 10.86 -8.38
C SER A 24 20.86 12.13 -9.17
N GLU A 25 21.49 12.37 -10.32
CA GLU A 25 21.21 13.55 -11.13
C GLU A 25 19.92 13.40 -11.96
N LEU A 26 18.95 14.29 -11.74
CA LEU A 26 17.64 14.27 -12.41
C LEU A 26 17.74 14.28 -13.95
N LYS A 27 18.80 14.88 -14.52
CA LYS A 27 19.03 14.93 -15.98
C LYS A 27 19.22 13.55 -16.62
N HIS A 28 19.52 12.53 -15.82
CA HIS A 28 19.66 11.14 -16.26
C HIS A 28 18.42 10.29 -15.94
N ALA A 29 17.44 10.83 -15.22
CA ALA A 29 16.17 10.16 -14.95
C ALA A 29 15.18 10.41 -16.10
N ARG A 30 14.44 9.37 -16.49
CA ARG A 30 13.34 9.45 -17.46
C ARG A 30 12.14 8.70 -16.93
N ALA A 31 10.95 9.31 -17.07
CA ALA A 31 9.70 8.61 -16.81
C ALA A 31 9.57 7.39 -17.73
N VAL A 32 9.15 6.28 -17.15
CA VAL A 32 8.92 5.04 -17.88
C VAL A 32 7.66 5.14 -18.74
N ASP A 33 7.60 4.39 -19.83
CA ASP A 33 6.38 4.28 -20.65
C ASP A 33 5.19 3.76 -19.84
N LYS A 34 3.99 4.27 -20.16
CA LYS A 34 2.73 3.85 -19.51
C LYS A 34 2.50 2.34 -19.55
N LYS A 35 2.97 1.67 -20.61
CA LYS A 35 2.86 0.21 -20.76
C LYS A 35 3.63 -0.54 -19.66
N ILE A 36 4.83 -0.06 -19.31
CA ILE A 36 5.63 -0.67 -18.26
C ILE A 36 5.01 -0.38 -16.89
N GLY A 37 4.48 0.84 -16.69
CA GLY A 37 3.70 1.16 -15.48
C GLY A 37 2.54 0.17 -15.25
N ALA A 38 1.75 -0.10 -16.29
CA ALA A 38 0.67 -1.08 -16.22
C ALA A 38 1.16 -2.52 -15.96
N GLN A 39 2.33 -2.90 -16.48
CA GLN A 39 2.93 -4.22 -16.19
C GLN A 39 3.38 -4.33 -14.72
N ILE A 40 3.90 -3.25 -14.15
CA ILE A 40 4.27 -3.18 -12.73
C ILE A 40 3.01 -3.31 -11.86
N ASP A 41 1.96 -2.53 -12.17
CA ASP A 41 0.69 -2.61 -11.45
C ASP A 41 0.12 -4.04 -11.49
N ALA A 42 0.11 -4.67 -12.67
CA ALA A 42 -0.35 -6.05 -12.83
C ALA A 42 0.50 -7.06 -12.05
N ALA A 43 1.83 -6.93 -12.07
CA ALA A 43 2.74 -7.80 -11.32
C ALA A 43 2.54 -7.67 -9.80
N LEU A 44 2.13 -6.49 -9.33
CA LEU A 44 1.82 -6.22 -7.92
C LEU A 44 0.34 -6.52 -7.56
N GLY A 45 -0.48 -6.96 -8.51
CA GLY A 45 -1.91 -7.18 -8.30
C GLY A 45 -2.71 -5.90 -8.01
N LEU A 46 -2.21 -4.75 -8.47
CA LEU A 46 -2.84 -3.45 -8.26
C LEU A 46 -3.80 -3.14 -9.41
N GLN A 47 -4.99 -2.64 -9.06
CA GLN A 47 -5.95 -2.10 -10.01
C GLN A 47 -6.11 -0.60 -9.77
N MET A 48 -5.97 0.19 -10.84
CA MET A 48 -6.28 1.60 -10.81
C MET A 48 -7.80 1.79 -10.77
N ILE A 49 -8.29 2.49 -9.75
CA ILE A 49 -9.70 2.87 -9.61
C ILE A 49 -9.80 4.39 -9.51
N SER A 50 -10.90 4.94 -10.00
CA SER A 50 -11.24 6.35 -9.81
C SER A 50 -12.34 6.45 -8.76
N ILE A 51 -12.05 7.10 -7.65
CA ILE A 51 -12.99 7.33 -6.55
C ILE A 51 -12.99 8.81 -6.19
N ARG A 52 -14.14 9.34 -5.75
CA ARG A 52 -14.26 10.69 -5.19
C ARG A 52 -14.19 10.58 -3.67
N LEU A 53 -13.48 11.49 -3.04
CA LEU A 53 -13.30 11.58 -1.59
C LEU A 53 -13.39 13.04 -1.17
N GLU A 54 -13.75 13.29 0.08
CA GLU A 54 -13.78 14.61 0.69
C GLU A 54 -12.37 15.21 0.71
N GLN A 55 -12.26 16.51 0.47
CA GLN A 55 -10.97 17.21 0.45
C GLN A 55 -10.26 17.12 1.82
N GLU A 56 -11.01 17.35 2.90
CA GLU A 56 -10.52 17.27 4.28
C GLU A 56 -9.98 15.87 4.63
N LEU A 57 -10.59 14.82 4.09
CA LEU A 57 -10.12 13.45 4.27
C LEU A 57 -8.76 13.24 3.61
N ILE A 58 -8.58 13.72 2.38
CA ILE A 58 -7.30 13.65 1.66
C ILE A 58 -6.21 14.42 2.41
N GLU A 59 -6.52 15.60 2.92
CA GLU A 59 -5.58 16.41 3.71
C GLU A 59 -5.18 15.71 5.01
N SER A 60 -6.14 15.10 5.70
CA SER A 60 -5.89 14.30 6.91
C SER A 60 -4.96 13.12 6.62
N TYR A 61 -5.16 12.40 5.52
CA TYR A 61 -4.26 11.32 5.11
C TYR A 61 -2.85 11.80 4.75
N LYS A 62 -2.71 13.00 4.17
CA LYS A 62 -1.38 13.59 3.90
C LYS A 62 -0.65 13.92 5.19
N LEU A 63 -1.34 14.50 6.17
CA LEU A 63 -0.76 14.81 7.48
C LEU A 63 -0.34 13.53 8.21
N LEU A 64 -1.19 12.50 8.21
CA LEU A 64 -0.86 11.21 8.80
C LEU A 64 0.29 10.52 8.05
N GLY A 65 0.32 10.61 6.72
CA GLY A 65 1.41 10.06 5.92
C GLY A 65 2.77 10.64 6.31
N ALA A 66 2.85 11.96 6.51
CA ALA A 66 4.07 12.60 6.99
C ALA A 66 4.50 12.11 8.38
N LYS A 67 3.55 11.81 9.27
CA LYS A 67 3.85 11.26 10.61
C LYS A 67 4.40 9.83 10.55
N TYR A 68 3.95 9.01 9.61
CA TYR A 68 4.33 7.60 9.49
C TYR A 68 5.41 7.35 8.44
N ASP A 69 6.06 8.40 7.93
CA ASP A 69 7.04 8.35 6.84
C ASP A 69 6.54 7.53 5.63
N MET A 70 5.25 7.63 5.34
CA MET A 70 4.54 6.87 4.31
C MET A 70 3.74 7.81 3.41
N GLY A 71 3.70 7.51 2.11
CA GLY A 71 2.82 8.24 1.19
C GLY A 71 1.34 8.08 1.59
N TYR A 72 0.54 9.14 1.39
CA TYR A 72 -0.89 9.12 1.74
C TYR A 72 -1.67 8.03 0.97
N GLN A 73 -1.33 7.76 -0.30
CA GLN A 73 -2.00 6.72 -1.08
C GLN A 73 -1.71 5.29 -0.58
N PRO A 74 -0.45 4.90 -0.29
CA PRO A 74 -0.16 3.65 0.43
C PRO A 74 -0.91 3.54 1.76
N LEU A 75 -0.95 4.60 2.56
CA LEU A 75 -1.64 4.62 3.85
C LEU A 75 -3.14 4.37 3.69
N MET A 76 -3.78 5.01 2.71
CA MET A 76 -5.19 4.79 2.40
C MET A 76 -5.46 3.34 1.97
N ARG A 77 -4.59 2.76 1.14
CA ARG A 77 -4.72 1.37 0.70
C ARG A 77 -4.67 0.41 1.89
N GLU A 78 -3.75 0.64 2.82
CA GLU A 78 -3.62 -0.16 4.04
C GLU A 78 -4.85 -0.02 4.94
N ALA A 79 -5.40 1.18 5.09
CA ALA A 79 -6.63 1.41 5.85
C ALA A 79 -7.82 0.64 5.26
N LEU A 80 -8.01 0.69 3.94
CA LEU A 80 -9.06 -0.05 3.25
C LEU A 80 -8.90 -1.57 3.41
N LYS A 81 -7.67 -2.08 3.31
CA LYS A 81 -7.37 -3.50 3.52
C LYS A 81 -7.72 -3.95 4.94
N ARG A 82 -7.28 -3.19 5.95
CA ARG A 82 -7.55 -3.49 7.37
C ARG A 82 -9.04 -3.50 7.68
N PHE A 83 -9.80 -2.59 7.09
CA PHE A 83 -11.25 -2.56 7.23
C PHE A 83 -11.87 -3.86 6.72
N VAL A 84 -11.60 -4.26 5.48
CA VAL A 84 -12.14 -5.50 4.90
C VAL A 84 -11.74 -6.74 5.70
N GLU A 85 -10.49 -6.83 6.14
CA GLU A 85 -10.03 -7.93 7.00
C GLU A 85 -10.74 -7.98 8.35
N GLY A 86 -11.04 -6.82 8.93
CA GLY A 86 -11.83 -6.69 10.16
C GLY A 86 -13.26 -7.21 9.98
N GLU A 87 -13.94 -6.78 8.91
CA GLU A 87 -15.30 -7.21 8.59
C GLU A 87 -15.39 -8.72 8.35
N PHE A 88 -14.43 -9.30 7.62
CA PHE A 88 -14.39 -10.76 7.42
C PHE A 88 -14.22 -11.53 8.72
N LYS A 89 -13.38 -11.07 9.65
CA LYS A 89 -13.21 -11.70 10.96
C LYS A 89 -14.49 -11.63 11.78
N LEU A 90 -15.22 -10.51 11.70
CA LEU A 90 -16.48 -10.35 12.40
C LEU A 90 -17.54 -11.32 11.88
N ILE A 91 -17.73 -11.39 10.56
CA ILE A 91 -18.66 -12.32 9.90
C ILE A 91 -18.32 -13.78 10.25
N ALA A 92 -17.03 -14.16 10.19
CA ALA A 92 -16.60 -15.51 10.54
C ALA A 92 -16.90 -15.86 12.00
N SER A 93 -16.68 -14.90 12.91
CA SER A 93 -16.97 -15.07 14.34
C SER A 93 -18.46 -15.26 14.59
N GLU A 94 -19.31 -14.46 13.94
CA GLU A 94 -20.77 -14.61 14.05
C GLU A 94 -21.26 -15.97 13.53
N ALA A 95 -20.71 -16.45 12.40
CA ALA A 95 -21.06 -17.75 11.85
C ALA A 95 -20.66 -18.90 12.80
N LEU A 96 -19.48 -18.82 13.41
CA LEU A 96 -19.01 -19.78 14.41
C LEU A 96 -19.92 -19.80 15.65
N GLU A 97 -20.30 -18.64 16.15
CA GLU A 97 -21.18 -18.56 17.33
C GLU A 97 -22.59 -19.08 17.03
N LYS A 98 -23.14 -18.81 15.83
CA LYS A 98 -24.41 -19.41 15.38
C LYS A 98 -24.32 -20.94 15.34
N GLN A 99 -23.26 -21.49 14.75
CA GLN A 99 -23.06 -22.94 14.68
C GLN A 99 -22.89 -23.56 16.07
N ARG A 100 -22.17 -22.90 16.99
CA ARG A 100 -22.01 -23.34 18.39
C ARG A 100 -23.35 -23.35 19.13
N ALA A 101 -24.15 -22.30 18.96
CA ALA A 101 -25.48 -22.20 19.57
C ALA A 101 -26.43 -23.29 19.04
N GLU A 102 -26.38 -23.61 17.74
CA GLU A 102 -27.16 -24.71 17.14
C GLU A 102 -26.70 -26.10 17.64
N LYS A 103 -25.40 -26.33 17.74
CA LYS A 103 -24.84 -27.56 18.32
C LYS A 103 -25.21 -27.73 19.80
N GLN A 104 -25.18 -26.65 20.58
CA GLN A 104 -25.65 -26.71 21.98
C GLN A 104 -27.15 -26.96 22.10
N LYS A 105 -27.97 -26.33 21.24
CA LYS A 105 -29.43 -26.56 21.23
C LYS A 105 -29.79 -27.99 20.83
N SER A 106 -29.11 -28.56 19.84
CA SER A 106 -29.32 -29.95 19.42
C SER A 106 -28.85 -30.95 20.49
N SER A 107 -27.68 -30.73 21.08
CA SER A 107 -27.17 -31.56 22.20
C SER A 107 -28.11 -31.55 23.41
N LYS A 108 -28.61 -30.37 23.84
CA LYS A 108 -29.59 -30.26 24.94
C LYS A 108 -30.93 -30.92 24.63
N ARG A 109 -31.36 -30.93 23.36
CA ARG A 109 -32.59 -31.63 22.94
C ARG A 109 -32.43 -33.16 23.02
N MET A 110 -31.29 -33.70 22.59
CA MET A 110 -31.02 -35.13 22.68
C MET A 110 -30.93 -35.61 24.14
N ALA A 111 -30.32 -34.83 25.03
CA ALA A 111 -30.21 -35.16 26.45
C ALA A 111 -31.55 -35.12 27.24
N LYS A 112 -32.59 -34.46 26.70
CA LYS A 112 -33.92 -34.41 27.32
C LYS A 112 -34.87 -35.50 26.79
N ALA A 113 -34.50 -36.15 25.69
CA ALA A 113 -35.30 -37.19 25.03
C ALA A 113 -34.85 -38.63 25.38
N ALA A 114 -33.77 -38.77 26.12
CA ALA A 114 -33.28 -40.02 26.72
C ALA A 114 -33.60 -40.03 28.22
#